data_AF-A0A455U7F3-F1
#
_entry.id   AF-A0A455U7F3-F1
#
_cell.length_a   1.000
_cell.length_b   1.000
_cell.length_c   1.000
_cell.angle_alpha   90.00
_cell.angle_beta   90.00
_cell.angle_gamma   90.00
#
_symmetry.space_group_name_H-M   'P 1'
#
loop_
_entity.id
_entity.type
_entity.pdbx_description
1 polymer ?
#
loop_
_entity_poly.entity_id
_entity_poly.type
_entity_poly.pdbx_seq_one_letter_code
_entity_poly.pdbx_strand_id
1 'polypeptide(L)'
;MRWLSHRGGALDFLEFQKAHPGEPFPVAVALGADPATILGAVTPVPDTLSEYAFAGLLRGSRTELVKCGHADLDVPASSEIILEGFIYPDDMAAEGPFGDHTGYYNEVDHFPVFTVTRMTMRRDAIYHSTYTGRPPDEPAILGVALNEVFVPILRKQFPEIVDFYLPPEGCSYRMAVVTMKNSTLVMPSA
;
A
#
# COMPACT_ATOMS: atom_id res chain seq x y z
N MET A 1 3.59 9.13 -11.52
CA MET A 1 3.53 7.87 -10.77
C MET A 1 4.57 7.88 -9.67
N ARG A 2 4.19 8.22 -8.42
CA ARG A 2 5.13 8.37 -7.30
C ARG A 2 5.36 7.04 -6.57
N TRP A 3 6.03 6.09 -7.20
CA TRP A 3 6.48 4.87 -6.52
C TRP A 3 7.86 5.08 -5.90
N LEU A 4 8.01 4.73 -4.62
CA LEU A 4 9.34 4.61 -4.02
C LEU A 4 10.07 3.42 -4.65
N SER A 5 11.40 3.51 -4.78
CA SER A 5 12.23 2.59 -5.57
C SER A 5 12.13 1.11 -5.20
N HIS A 6 11.69 0.79 -3.98
CA HIS A 6 11.56 -0.58 -3.47
C HIS A 6 10.14 -1.16 -3.59
N ARG A 7 9.17 -0.42 -4.14
CA ARG A 7 7.79 -0.90 -4.29
C ARG A 7 7.66 -1.79 -5.53
N GLY A 8 6.76 -2.77 -5.48
CA GLY A 8 6.52 -3.74 -6.57
C GLY A 8 6.45 -3.08 -7.95
N GLY A 9 5.55 -2.12 -8.15
CA GLY A 9 5.42 -1.43 -9.45
C GLY A 9 6.70 -0.71 -9.93
N ALA A 10 7.55 -0.20 -9.02
CA ALA A 10 8.83 0.39 -9.42
C ALA A 10 9.86 -0.66 -9.87
N LEU A 11 9.86 -1.82 -9.20
CA LEU A 11 10.70 -2.96 -9.59
C LEU A 11 10.22 -3.55 -10.92
N ASP A 12 8.90 -3.74 -11.08
CA ASP A 12 8.29 -4.23 -12.32
C ASP A 12 8.62 -3.30 -13.49
N PHE A 13 8.51 -1.98 -13.30
CA PHE A 13 8.86 -1.01 -14.34
C PHE A 13 10.35 -1.09 -14.72
N LEU A 14 11.25 -1.17 -13.73
CA LEU A 14 12.68 -1.30 -13.96
C LEU A 14 13.04 -2.60 -14.69
N GLU A 15 12.42 -3.72 -14.31
CA GLU A 15 12.62 -5.02 -14.97
C GLU A 15 12.07 -5.00 -16.39
N PHE A 16 10.89 -4.43 -16.60
CA PHE A 16 10.28 -4.25 -17.91
C PHE A 16 11.17 -3.42 -18.82
N GLN A 17 11.72 -2.30 -18.38
CA GLN A 17 12.61 -1.46 -19.19
C GLN A 17 13.89 -2.21 -19.64
N LYS A 18 14.40 -3.12 -18.81
CA LYS A 18 15.57 -3.95 -19.17
C LYS A 18 15.21 -5.01 -20.20
N ALA A 19 14.04 -5.65 -20.04
CA ALA A 19 13.57 -6.72 -20.92
C ALA A 19 13.03 -6.19 -22.25
N HIS A 20 12.45 -4.98 -22.25
CA HIS A 20 11.76 -4.34 -23.37
C HIS A 20 12.23 -2.88 -23.57
N PRO A 21 13.50 -2.65 -23.97
CA PRO A 21 14.04 -1.29 -24.07
C PRO A 21 13.27 -0.43 -25.06
N GLY A 22 12.85 0.75 -24.62
CA GLY A 22 12.11 1.71 -25.46
C GLY A 22 10.61 1.43 -25.58
N GLU A 23 10.10 0.35 -25.01
CA GLU A 23 8.66 0.05 -25.03
C GLU A 23 7.93 0.73 -23.84
N PRO A 24 6.69 1.20 -24.06
CA PRO A 24 5.87 1.76 -22.98
C PRO A 24 5.41 0.67 -22.00
N PHE A 25 5.55 0.93 -20.69
CA PHE A 25 5.14 -0.01 -19.64
C PHE A 25 3.63 0.13 -19.35
N PRO A 26 2.83 -0.92 -19.52
CA PRO A 26 1.39 -0.86 -19.29
C PRO A 26 1.06 -0.76 -17.80
N VAL A 27 0.12 0.12 -17.44
CA VAL A 27 -0.32 0.34 -16.06
C VAL A 27 -1.83 0.55 -16.01
N ALA A 28 -2.47 -0.02 -15.00
CA ALA A 28 -3.86 0.26 -14.65
C ALA A 28 -3.97 0.73 -13.19
N VAL A 29 -4.87 1.68 -12.94
CA VAL A 29 -5.18 2.19 -11.60
C VAL A 29 -6.68 2.04 -11.35
N ALA A 30 -7.03 1.26 -10.34
CA ALA A 30 -8.41 1.03 -9.91
C ALA A 30 -8.75 1.91 -8.70
N LEU A 31 -9.78 2.74 -8.82
CA LEU A 31 -10.29 3.62 -7.77
C LEU A 31 -11.66 3.12 -7.30
N GLY A 32 -11.89 3.13 -5.99
CA GLY A 32 -13.14 2.65 -5.41
C GLY A 32 -13.37 1.15 -5.63
N ALA A 33 -12.32 0.33 -5.52
CA ALA A 33 -12.49 -1.13 -5.42
C ALA A 33 -13.22 -1.50 -4.12
N ASP A 34 -13.60 -2.77 -3.99
CA ASP A 34 -14.19 -3.23 -2.74
C ASP A 34 -13.19 -3.14 -1.55
N PRO A 35 -13.69 -3.10 -0.30
CA PRO A 35 -12.83 -2.89 0.86
C PRO A 35 -11.77 -3.98 1.07
N ALA A 36 -12.07 -5.25 0.76
CA ALA A 36 -11.13 -6.34 0.98
C ALA A 36 -9.95 -6.27 0.01
N THR A 37 -10.19 -5.87 -1.25
CA THR A 37 -9.13 -5.59 -2.23
C THR A 37 -8.26 -4.42 -1.79
N ILE A 38 -8.88 -3.32 -1.33
CA ILE A 38 -8.15 -2.14 -0.84
C ILE A 38 -7.28 -2.50 0.37
N LEU A 39 -7.82 -3.23 1.35
CA LEU A 39 -7.07 -3.70 2.52
C LEU A 39 -5.99 -4.70 2.15
N GLY A 40 -6.25 -5.57 1.17
CA GLY A 40 -5.25 -6.51 0.66
C GLY A 40 -4.06 -5.81 0.04
N ALA A 41 -4.29 -4.73 -0.72
CA ALA A 41 -3.23 -3.96 -1.37
C ALA A 41 -2.31 -3.20 -0.40
N VAL A 42 -2.78 -2.86 0.80
CA VAL A 42 -1.96 -2.20 1.84
C VAL A 42 -1.35 -3.18 2.83
N THR A 43 -1.89 -4.41 2.92
CA THR A 43 -1.35 -5.42 3.82
C THR A 43 -0.03 -5.94 3.26
N PRO A 44 1.06 -5.98 4.05
CA PRO A 44 2.34 -6.50 3.59
C PRO A 44 2.28 -8.03 3.48
N VAL A 45 1.88 -8.51 2.31
CA VAL A 45 1.92 -9.92 1.94
C VAL A 45 3.26 -10.27 1.29
N PRO A 46 3.74 -11.52 1.38
CA PRO A 46 4.93 -11.93 0.64
C PRO A 46 4.72 -11.81 -0.87
N ASP A 47 5.76 -11.45 -1.63
CA ASP A 47 5.71 -11.33 -3.10
C ASP A 47 5.25 -12.63 -3.82
N THR A 48 5.36 -13.78 -3.14
CA THR A 48 4.87 -15.07 -3.64
C THR A 48 3.35 -15.24 -3.57
N LEU A 49 2.64 -14.32 -2.92
CA LEU A 49 1.19 -14.33 -2.75
C LEU A 49 0.59 -13.05 -3.34
N SER A 50 -0.26 -13.20 -4.35
CA SER A 50 -1.02 -12.07 -4.90
C SER A 50 -1.92 -11.41 -3.84
N GLU A 51 -1.93 -10.08 -3.83
CA GLU A 51 -2.81 -9.26 -3.00
C GLU A 51 -4.28 -9.57 -3.27
N TYR A 52 -4.66 -9.95 -4.50
CA TYR A 52 -6.03 -10.40 -4.81
C TYR A 52 -6.38 -11.72 -4.14
N ALA A 53 -5.42 -12.63 -4.00
CA ALA A 53 -5.63 -13.89 -3.29
C ALA A 53 -5.81 -13.64 -1.79
N PHE A 54 -5.00 -12.73 -1.22
CA PHE A 54 -5.14 -12.32 0.17
C PHE A 54 -6.47 -11.58 0.43
N ALA A 55 -6.87 -10.67 -0.45
CA ALA A 55 -8.18 -10.03 -0.41
C ALA A 55 -9.32 -11.06 -0.45
N GLY A 56 -9.16 -12.14 -1.21
CA GLY A 56 -10.13 -13.23 -1.24
C GLY A 56 -10.24 -14.00 0.07
N LEU A 57 -9.12 -14.18 0.79
CA LEU A 57 -9.12 -14.76 2.14
C LEU A 57 -9.87 -13.86 3.13
N LEU A 58 -9.62 -12.55 3.10
CA LEU A 58 -10.32 -11.59 3.95
C LEU A 58 -11.84 -11.55 3.69
N ARG A 59 -12.24 -11.66 2.42
CA ARG A 59 -13.63 -11.59 1.99
C ARG A 59 -14.39 -12.92 2.12
N GLY A 60 -13.67 -14.04 2.15
CA GLY A 60 -14.26 -15.39 2.13
C GLY A 60 -14.67 -15.90 0.73
N SER A 61 -14.33 -15.17 -0.34
CA SER A 61 -14.60 -15.56 -1.72
C SER A 61 -13.52 -15.02 -2.66
N ARG A 62 -13.37 -15.61 -3.86
CA ARG A 62 -12.41 -15.10 -4.85
C ARG A 62 -12.76 -13.66 -5.25
N THR A 63 -11.74 -12.84 -5.43
CA THR A 63 -11.87 -11.49 -6.00
C THR A 63 -12.33 -11.61 -7.46
N GLU A 64 -13.38 -10.87 -7.81
CA GLU A 64 -13.89 -10.80 -9.19
C GLU A 64 -13.04 -9.82 -10.00
N LEU A 65 -12.44 -10.31 -11.08
CA LEU A 65 -11.51 -9.56 -11.91
C LEU A 65 -12.05 -9.42 -13.33
N VAL A 66 -11.68 -8.33 -13.99
CA VAL A 66 -11.92 -8.07 -15.41
C VAL A 66 -10.63 -7.62 -16.07
N LYS A 67 -10.44 -8.03 -17.33
CA LYS A 67 -9.29 -7.62 -18.14
C LYS A 67 -9.38 -6.15 -18.52
N CYS A 68 -8.27 -5.44 -18.41
CA CYS A 68 -8.05 -4.15 -19.05
C CYS A 68 -8.15 -4.29 -20.58
N GLY A 69 -8.51 -3.20 -21.27
CA GLY A 69 -8.58 -3.22 -22.74
C GLY A 69 -7.29 -2.80 -23.45
N HIS A 70 -6.34 -2.18 -22.74
CA HIS A 70 -5.06 -1.75 -23.33
C HIS A 70 -3.90 -2.76 -23.17
N ALA A 71 -4.00 -3.69 -22.22
CA ALA A 71 -2.95 -4.63 -21.86
C ALA A 71 -3.53 -5.86 -21.14
N ASP A 72 -2.73 -6.92 -21.01
CA ASP A 72 -3.08 -8.13 -20.25
C ASP A 72 -2.91 -7.91 -18.74
N LEU A 73 -3.69 -6.97 -18.19
CA LEU A 73 -3.77 -6.67 -16.77
C LEU A 73 -5.19 -6.96 -16.27
N ASP A 74 -5.30 -7.43 -15.04
CA ASP A 74 -6.57 -7.68 -14.36
C ASP A 74 -6.83 -6.61 -13.28
N VAL A 75 -8.04 -6.05 -13.28
CA VAL A 75 -8.52 -5.07 -12.30
C VAL A 75 -9.80 -5.57 -11.62
N PRO A 76 -10.14 -5.10 -10.41
CA PRO A 76 -11.38 -5.52 -9.74
C PRO A 76 -12.60 -5.10 -10.56
N ALA A 77 -13.46 -6.07 -10.86
CA ALA A 77 -14.65 -5.81 -11.69
C ALA A 77 -15.65 -4.84 -11.03
N SER A 78 -15.59 -4.72 -9.70
CA SER A 78 -16.47 -3.85 -8.92
C SER A 78 -15.96 -2.42 -8.76
N SER A 79 -14.79 -2.07 -9.28
CA SER A 79 -14.20 -0.73 -9.16
C SER A 79 -15.11 0.37 -9.71
N GLU A 80 -15.14 1.51 -9.02
CA GLU A 80 -15.91 2.68 -9.44
C GLU A 80 -15.34 3.32 -10.71
N ILE A 81 -14.01 3.50 -10.75
CA ILE A 81 -13.28 4.11 -11.87
C ILE A 81 -11.99 3.32 -12.11
N ILE A 82 -11.65 3.06 -13.36
CA ILE A 82 -10.39 2.46 -13.78
C ILE A 82 -9.70 3.39 -14.77
N LEU A 83 -8.44 3.71 -14.52
CA LEU A 83 -7.56 4.45 -15.41
C LEU A 83 -6.59 3.45 -16.05
N GLU A 84 -6.53 3.45 -17.37
CA GLU A 84 -5.72 2.55 -18.19
C GLU A 84 -4.74 3.38 -19.02
N GLY A 85 -3.50 2.92 -19.16
CA GLY A 85 -2.51 3.66 -19.92
C GLY A 85 -1.10 3.13 -19.77
N PHE A 86 -0.13 4.02 -19.95
CA PHE A 86 1.27 3.63 -20.03
C PHE A 86 2.19 4.62 -19.31
N ILE A 87 3.34 4.11 -18.89
CA ILE A 87 4.51 4.91 -18.53
C ILE A 87 5.49 4.81 -19.70
N TYR A 88 5.82 5.94 -20.33
CA TYR A 88 6.77 5.98 -21.43
C TYR A 88 8.21 6.03 -20.90
N PRO A 89 9.17 5.39 -21.57
CA PRO A 89 10.58 5.52 -21.23
C PRO A 89 11.02 6.99 -21.22
N ASP A 90 11.83 7.36 -20.23
CA ASP A 90 12.40 8.69 -20.06
C ASP A 90 11.39 9.85 -19.92
N ASP A 91 10.08 9.56 -19.80
CA ASP A 91 9.05 10.55 -19.53
C ASP A 91 8.89 10.76 -18.01
N MET A 92 9.55 11.81 -17.52
CA MET A 92 9.65 12.14 -16.10
C MET A 92 9.16 13.57 -15.87
N ALA A 93 8.47 13.78 -14.76
CA ALA A 93 8.00 15.10 -14.34
C ALA A 93 8.35 15.39 -12.89
N ALA A 94 8.52 16.68 -12.58
CA ALA A 94 8.61 17.16 -11.22
C ALA A 94 7.30 16.91 -10.47
N GLU A 95 7.40 16.29 -9.30
CA GLU A 95 6.31 16.03 -8.37
C GLU A 95 6.51 16.86 -7.10
N GLY A 96 5.42 17.36 -6.53
CA GLY A 96 5.44 18.13 -5.28
C GLY A 96 5.75 19.62 -5.46
N PRO A 97 6.02 20.34 -4.34
CA PRO A 97 6.07 19.79 -2.98
C PRO A 97 4.67 19.34 -2.48
N PHE A 98 4.63 18.28 -1.67
CA PHE A 98 3.41 17.77 -1.05
C PHE A 98 3.62 17.51 0.44
N GLY A 99 2.61 17.81 1.25
CA GLY A 99 2.54 17.38 2.65
C GLY A 99 2.36 15.88 2.77
N ASP A 100 2.98 15.25 3.77
CA ASP A 100 2.84 13.81 4.01
C ASP A 100 2.53 13.46 5.48
N HIS A 101 2.46 12.16 5.77
CA HIS A 101 2.20 11.56 7.08
C HIS A 101 3.14 12.02 8.21
N THR A 102 4.25 12.70 7.90
CA THR A 102 5.13 13.29 8.92
C THR A 102 4.60 14.63 9.44
N GLY A 103 3.64 15.23 8.75
CA GLY A 103 3.12 16.57 9.01
C GLY A 103 3.94 17.70 8.38
N TYR A 104 4.86 17.38 7.47
CA TYR A 104 5.72 18.33 6.75
C TYR A 104 5.60 18.17 5.24
N TYR A 105 6.08 19.17 4.50
CA TYR A 105 6.23 19.09 3.06
C TYR A 105 7.50 18.31 2.71
N ASN A 106 7.38 17.40 1.74
CA ASN A 106 8.51 16.89 0.99
C ASN A 106 8.94 17.90 -0.07
N GLU A 107 10.23 17.87 -0.41
CA GLU A 107 10.79 18.65 -1.51
C GLU A 107 10.30 18.13 -2.87
N VAL A 108 10.55 18.93 -3.91
CA VAL A 108 10.29 18.54 -5.29
C VAL A 108 11.26 17.43 -5.71
N ASP A 109 10.76 16.40 -6.38
CA ASP A 109 11.57 15.32 -6.96
C ASP A 109 10.97 14.84 -8.31
N HIS A 110 11.69 14.02 -9.08
CA HIS A 110 11.26 13.59 -10.42
C HIS A 110 10.76 12.15 -10.43
N PHE A 111 9.56 11.94 -10.98
CA PHE A 111 8.93 10.62 -11.09
C PHE A 111 8.38 10.35 -12.50
N PRO A 112 8.19 9.07 -12.88
CA PRO A 112 7.64 8.72 -14.18
C PRO A 112 6.23 9.28 -14.40
N VAL A 113 5.93 9.72 -15.61
CA VAL A 113 4.59 10.18 -16.00
C VAL A 113 3.70 8.99 -16.37
N PHE A 114 2.50 8.94 -15.81
CA PHE A 114 1.48 7.97 -16.21
C PHE A 114 0.53 8.63 -17.22
N THR A 115 0.65 8.25 -18.49
CA THR A 115 -0.22 8.73 -19.55
C THR A 115 -1.46 7.87 -19.61
N VAL A 116 -2.59 8.43 -19.19
CA VAL A 116 -3.91 7.76 -19.26
C VAL A 116 -4.44 7.83 -20.68
N THR A 117 -4.67 6.68 -21.30
CA THR A 117 -5.21 6.56 -22.67
C THR A 117 -6.69 6.16 -22.66
N ARG A 118 -7.16 5.56 -21.57
CA ARG A 118 -8.56 5.15 -21.40
C ARG A 118 -8.98 5.29 -19.94
N MET A 119 -10.21 5.75 -19.75
CA MET A 119 -10.90 5.72 -18.46
C MET A 119 -12.20 4.95 -18.62
N THR A 120 -12.43 3.97 -17.76
CA THR A 120 -13.72 3.28 -17.65
C THR A 120 -14.29 3.51 -16.27
N MET A 121 -15.61 3.56 -16.16
CA MET A 121 -16.27 3.86 -14.89
C MET A 121 -17.68 3.27 -14.84
N ARG A 122 -18.19 3.06 -13.64
CA ARG A 122 -19.59 2.70 -13.41
C ARG A 122 -20.51 3.86 -13.80
N ARG A 123 -21.79 3.55 -14.01
CA ARG A 123 -22.82 4.60 -14.02
C ARG A 123 -22.92 5.20 -12.63
N ASP A 124 -22.95 6.52 -12.55
CA ASP A 124 -23.01 7.29 -11.28
C ASP A 124 -21.83 6.96 -10.35
N ALA A 125 -20.63 6.80 -10.91
CA ALA A 125 -19.45 6.37 -10.16
C ALA A 125 -19.06 7.34 -9.05
N ILE A 126 -18.57 6.78 -7.94
CA ILE A 126 -18.08 7.52 -6.78
C ILE A 126 -16.56 7.61 -6.82
N TYR A 127 -16.02 8.82 -6.66
CA TYR A 127 -14.59 9.04 -6.52
C TYR A 127 -14.14 8.82 -5.08
N HIS A 128 -13.54 7.67 -4.80
CA HIS A 128 -12.94 7.36 -3.50
C HIS A 128 -11.55 8.02 -3.40
N SER A 129 -11.35 8.85 -2.37
CA SER A 129 -10.11 9.59 -2.16
C SER A 129 -9.83 9.78 -0.67
N THR A 130 -8.62 10.24 -0.36
CA THR A 130 -8.17 10.51 1.00
C THR A 130 -7.11 11.62 1.00
N TYR A 131 -6.60 11.95 2.18
CA TYR A 131 -5.47 12.83 2.38
C TYR A 131 -4.46 12.21 3.36
N THR A 132 -3.25 12.74 3.36
CA THR A 132 -2.26 12.49 4.41
C THR A 132 -1.72 13.82 4.93
N GLY A 133 -1.29 13.84 6.18
CA GLY A 133 -0.78 15.05 6.81
C GLY A 133 -0.26 14.79 8.22
N ARG A 134 -0.34 15.79 9.09
CA ARG A 134 0.04 15.60 10.50
C ARG A 134 -0.92 14.58 11.14
N PRO A 135 -0.42 13.49 11.73
CA PRO A 135 -1.27 12.44 12.28
C PRO A 135 -2.01 12.90 13.55
N PRO A 136 -3.16 12.27 13.89
CA PRO A 136 -3.74 11.10 13.21
C PRO A 136 -4.47 11.47 11.91
N ASP A 137 -4.15 10.74 10.84
CA ASP A 137 -4.82 10.78 9.53
C ASP A 137 -5.35 9.38 9.16
N GLU A 138 -6.12 9.25 8.07
CA GLU A 138 -6.70 7.95 7.68
C GLU A 138 -5.62 6.85 7.48
N PRO A 139 -4.49 7.10 6.77
CA PRO A 139 -3.43 6.11 6.67
C PRO A 139 -2.85 5.68 8.02
N ALA A 140 -2.71 6.59 8.99
CA ALA A 140 -2.22 6.23 10.33
C ALA A 140 -3.21 5.31 11.08
N ILE A 141 -4.52 5.54 10.93
CA ILE A 141 -5.54 4.66 11.52
C ILE A 141 -5.55 3.28 10.85
N LEU A 142 -5.40 3.22 9.52
CA LEU A 142 -5.20 1.95 8.81
C LEU A 142 -3.95 1.22 9.32
N GLY A 143 -2.85 1.94 9.53
CA GLY A 143 -1.61 1.40 10.09
C GLY A 143 -1.80 0.79 11.47
N VAL A 144 -2.55 1.45 12.37
CA VAL A 144 -2.89 0.89 13.69
C VAL A 144 -3.66 -0.42 13.54
N ALA A 145 -4.68 -0.47 12.69
CA ALA A 145 -5.45 -1.70 12.49
C ALA A 145 -4.59 -2.84 11.91
N LEU A 146 -3.68 -2.55 10.98
CA LEU A 146 -2.78 -3.54 10.41
C LEU A 146 -1.71 -4.01 11.41
N ASN A 147 -1.31 -3.17 12.37
CA ASN A 147 -0.35 -3.54 13.40
C ASN A 147 -0.82 -4.69 14.29
N GLU A 148 -2.13 -4.84 14.50
CA GLU A 148 -2.73 -5.97 15.23
C GLU A 148 -2.36 -7.33 14.60
N VAL A 149 -2.12 -7.37 13.28
CA VAL A 149 -1.71 -8.59 12.58
C VAL A 149 -0.29 -9.03 12.97
N PHE A 150 0.57 -8.08 13.37
CA PHE A 150 1.96 -8.37 13.76
C PHE A 150 2.12 -8.78 15.22
N VAL A 151 1.20 -8.38 16.11
CA VAL A 151 1.29 -8.71 17.54
C VAL A 151 1.43 -10.21 17.79
N PRO A 152 0.62 -11.11 17.19
CA PRO A 152 0.79 -12.56 17.35
C PRO A 152 2.14 -13.08 16.86
N ILE A 153 2.68 -12.49 15.79
CA ILE A 153 3.99 -12.87 15.22
C ILE A 153 5.10 -12.49 16.19
N LEU A 154 5.06 -11.28 16.76
CA LEU A 154 6.01 -10.84 17.77
C LEU A 154 5.97 -11.71 19.02
N ARG A 155 4.76 -12.07 19.50
CA ARG A 155 4.60 -12.94 20.69
C ARG A 155 5.09 -14.37 20.47
N LYS A 156 5.13 -14.85 19.22
CA LYS A 156 5.74 -16.14 18.89
C LYS A 156 7.25 -16.15 19.13
N GLN A 157 7.92 -15.02 18.87
CA GLN A 157 9.35 -14.86 19.09
C GLN A 157 9.68 -14.42 20.53
N PHE A 158 8.84 -13.56 21.12
CA PHE A 158 9.00 -13.00 22.45
C PHE A 158 7.71 -13.20 23.28
N PRO A 159 7.53 -14.39 23.90
CA PRO A 159 6.31 -14.73 24.63
C PRO A 159 6.00 -13.82 25.83
N GLU A 160 7.00 -13.09 26.33
CA GLU A 160 6.87 -12.10 27.41
C GLU A 160 6.10 -10.85 26.98
N ILE A 161 5.99 -10.56 25.69
CA ILE A 161 5.20 -9.45 25.18
C ILE A 161 3.71 -9.71 25.46
N VAL A 162 3.09 -8.77 26.17
CA VAL A 162 1.65 -8.71 26.41
C VAL A 162 0.97 -7.99 25.27
N ASP A 163 1.51 -6.82 24.91
CA ASP A 163 0.98 -5.95 23.87
C ASP A 163 2.09 -5.14 23.19
N PHE A 164 1.86 -4.75 21.95
CA PHE A 164 2.75 -3.96 21.12
C PHE A 164 1.93 -2.94 20.32
N TYR A 165 2.16 -1.66 20.55
CA TYR A 165 1.39 -0.57 19.96
C TYR A 165 2.30 0.48 19.33
N LEU A 166 1.97 0.89 18.11
CA LEU A 166 2.60 2.02 17.41
C LEU A 166 1.61 3.18 17.34
N PRO A 167 1.77 4.25 18.15
CA PRO A 167 0.82 5.36 18.17
C PRO A 167 0.81 6.13 16.84
N PRO A 168 -0.38 6.47 16.28
CA PRO A 168 -0.52 7.32 15.09
C PRO A 168 0.30 8.61 15.17
N GLU A 169 0.26 9.26 16.33
CA GLU A 169 0.91 10.55 16.61
C GLU A 169 2.44 10.46 16.49
N GLY A 170 2.99 9.25 16.64
CA GLY A 170 4.39 8.91 16.38
C GLY A 170 4.70 8.68 14.91
N CYS A 171 3.93 9.27 13.99
CA CYS A 171 4.03 9.06 12.54
C CYS A 171 3.93 7.57 12.17
N SER A 172 3.01 6.85 12.81
CA SER A 172 2.71 5.42 12.61
C SER A 172 3.81 4.41 12.97
N TYR A 173 5.09 4.80 12.99
CA TYR A 173 6.20 3.84 13.17
C TYR A 173 7.41 4.37 13.95
N ARG A 174 7.48 5.67 14.28
CA ARG A 174 8.67 6.26 14.92
C ARG A 174 8.72 6.06 16.44
N MET A 175 7.63 5.59 17.04
CA MET A 175 7.54 5.29 18.46
C MET A 175 6.77 3.98 18.66
N ALA A 176 7.26 3.15 19.58
CA ALA A 176 6.59 1.92 19.97
C ALA A 176 6.40 1.88 21.49
N VAL A 177 5.23 1.41 21.92
CA VAL A 177 4.92 1.10 23.31
C VAL A 177 4.78 -0.42 23.41
N VAL A 178 5.62 -1.04 24.23
CA VAL A 178 5.62 -2.49 24.44
C VAL A 178 5.34 -2.77 25.91
N THR A 179 4.30 -3.54 26.18
CA THR A 179 4.03 -4.03 27.54
C THR A 179 4.51 -5.46 27.65
N MET A 180 5.26 -5.78 28.70
CA MET A 180 5.88 -7.09 28.87
C MET A 180 5.67 -7.62 30.29
N LYS A 181 5.61 -8.95 30.43
CA LYS A 181 5.69 -9.62 31.72
C LYS A 181 7.16 -9.72 32.12
N ASN A 182 7.55 -9.02 33.19
CA ASN A 182 8.91 -9.15 33.72
C ASN A 182 9.12 -10.57 34.29
N SER A 183 10.03 -11.32 33.69
CA SER A 183 10.41 -12.70 34.08
C SER A 183 11.61 -12.75 35.03
N THR A 184 12.17 -11.60 35.42
CA THR A 184 13.28 -11.55 36.38
C THR A 184 12.73 -11.77 37.79
N LEU A 185 12.99 -12.94 38.36
CA LEU A 185 12.93 -13.17 39.80
C LEU A 185 13.84 -12.13 40.45
N VAL A 186 13.26 -11.16 41.16
CA VAL A 186 14.01 -10.38 42.14
C VAL A 186 14.53 -11.40 43.16
N MET A 187 15.82 -11.74 43.06
CA MET A 187 16.49 -12.50 44.13
C MET A 187 16.26 -11.71 45.43
N PRO A 188 15.70 -12.32 46.49
CA PRO A 188 15.57 -11.62 47.75
C PRO A 188 16.96 -11.20 48.20
N SER A 189 17.14 -9.92 48.54
CA SER A 189 18.36 -9.46 49.20
C SER A 189 18.55 -10.29 50.48
N ALA A 190 19.70 -10.97 50.59
CA ALA A 190 20.13 -11.69 51.78
C ALA A 190 20.37 -10.75 52.97
#